data_AF-A0A970FAR0-F1
#
_entry.id   AF-A0A970FAR0-F1
#
_cell.length_a   1.000
_cell.length_b   1.000
_cell.length_c   1.000
_cell.angle_alpha   90.00
_cell.angle_beta   90.00
_cell.angle_gamma   90.00
#
_symmetry.space_group_name_H-M   'P 1'
#
loop_
_entity.id
_entity.type
_entity.pdbx_description
1 polymer ?
#
loop_
_entity_poly.entity_id
_entity_poly.type
_entity_poly.pdbx_seq_one_letter_code
_entity_poly.pdbx_strand_id
1 'polypeptide(L)'
;MRQIKPWEQLEQLGENRLEQTTTFFRYEKETLAFAMDETNQSGYQSLNGDWHFSYYDYPEAVEKDLTALTKQLQASPLIPVPSCWQLEGYDQMHYTDVLYPFPINPPFVPTENPTGVYYRTFDYQVNDRVPRLLFEGVSSYFECYLNGKFVGSNIGSRMETTFDVSEFIQVGQNELIVKV
;
A
#
# COMPACT_ATOMS: atom_id res chain seq x y z
N MET A 1 9.69 17.43 -23.77
CA MET A 1 8.92 17.77 -22.55
C MET A 1 8.94 16.54 -21.66
N ARG A 2 9.18 16.69 -20.34
CA ARG A 2 9.10 15.58 -19.38
C ARG A 2 7.64 15.08 -19.36
N GLN A 3 7.44 13.78 -19.48
CA GLN A 3 6.11 13.18 -19.32
C GLN A 3 5.71 13.30 -17.84
N ILE A 4 4.49 13.78 -17.58
CA ILE A 4 3.96 13.89 -16.21
C ILE A 4 3.72 12.48 -15.69
N LYS A 5 4.34 12.16 -14.55
CA LYS A 5 4.19 10.85 -13.90
C LYS A 5 2.90 10.84 -13.05
N PRO A 6 2.32 9.67 -12.73
CA PRO A 6 1.08 9.57 -11.95
C PRO A 6 1.12 10.37 -10.63
N TRP A 7 2.22 10.30 -9.88
CA TRP A 7 2.40 11.04 -8.63
C TRP A 7 2.71 12.54 -8.79
N GLU A 8 2.80 13.04 -10.03
CA GLU A 8 2.95 14.46 -10.35
C GLU A 8 1.64 15.08 -10.86
N GLN A 9 0.54 14.31 -10.87
CA GLN A 9 -0.78 14.78 -11.30
C GLN A 9 -1.53 15.42 -10.12
N LEU A 10 -1.93 16.69 -10.28
CA LEU A 10 -2.62 17.44 -9.22
C LEU A 10 -4.12 17.16 -9.14
N GLU A 11 -4.74 16.77 -10.26
CA GLU A 11 -6.20 16.57 -10.36
C GLU A 11 -6.60 15.10 -10.15
N GLN A 12 -5.69 14.16 -10.42
CA GLN A 12 -5.91 12.73 -10.28
C GLN A 12 -5.14 12.20 -9.06
N LEU A 13 -5.81 12.18 -7.90
CA LEU A 13 -5.20 11.81 -6.62
C LEU A 13 -5.20 10.29 -6.34
N GLY A 14 -5.69 9.48 -7.26
CA GLY A 14 -5.74 8.03 -7.12
C GLY A 14 -6.61 7.38 -8.19
N GLU A 15 -6.52 6.06 -8.27
CA GLU A 15 -7.20 5.23 -9.26
C GLU A 15 -7.88 4.05 -8.57
N ASN A 16 -9.10 3.74 -8.99
CA ASN A 16 -9.89 2.57 -8.56
C ASN A 16 -10.16 2.45 -7.04
N ARG A 17 -9.90 3.50 -6.26
CA ARG A 17 -10.30 3.56 -4.85
C ARG A 17 -11.82 3.70 -4.72
N LEU A 18 -12.38 3.04 -3.72
CA LEU A 18 -13.77 3.24 -3.34
C LEU A 18 -13.97 4.63 -2.73
N GLU A 19 -15.20 5.13 -2.81
CA GLU A 19 -15.61 6.36 -2.15
C GLU A 19 -15.35 6.28 -0.64
N GLN A 20 -14.92 7.40 -0.06
CA GLN A 20 -14.66 7.47 1.37
C GLN A 20 -15.95 7.33 2.15
N THR A 21 -15.92 6.50 3.19
CA THR A 21 -17.02 6.32 4.13
C THR A 21 -16.50 6.43 5.55
N THR A 22 -17.41 6.51 6.53
CA THR A 22 -17.03 6.27 7.92
C THR A 22 -16.47 4.85 8.07
N THR A 23 -15.56 4.65 9.02
CA THR A 23 -15.08 3.32 9.40
C THR A 23 -16.25 2.50 9.94
N PHE A 24 -16.33 1.23 9.54
CA PHE A 24 -17.34 0.29 10.00
C PHE A 24 -16.67 -0.97 10.52
N PHE A 25 -16.89 -1.27 11.80
CA PHE A 25 -16.52 -2.56 12.38
C PHE A 25 -17.74 -3.46 12.44
N ARG A 26 -17.57 -4.72 12.06
CA ARG A 26 -18.65 -5.71 12.05
C ARG A 26 -18.37 -6.80 13.05
N TYR A 27 -19.31 -6.99 13.96
CA TYR A 27 -19.23 -7.97 15.04
C TYR A 27 -20.41 -8.93 14.95
N GLU A 28 -20.19 -10.20 15.26
CA GLU A 28 -21.28 -11.20 15.28
C GLU A 28 -22.18 -11.07 16.51
N LYS A 29 -21.68 -10.44 17.58
CA LYS A 29 -22.37 -10.26 18.86
C LYS A 29 -22.27 -8.83 19.35
N GLU A 30 -23.35 -8.35 19.94
CA GLU A 30 -23.45 -7.01 20.54
C GLU A 30 -22.40 -6.77 21.64
N THR A 31 -22.10 -7.79 22.46
CA THR A 31 -21.09 -7.67 23.53
C THR A 31 -19.69 -7.40 22.98
N LEU A 32 -19.35 -7.94 21.81
CA LEU A 32 -18.07 -7.68 21.13
C LEU A 32 -18.05 -6.27 20.55
N ALA A 33 -19.19 -5.81 20.01
CA ALA A 33 -19.33 -4.45 19.50
C ALA A 33 -19.15 -3.39 20.60
N PHE A 34 -19.72 -3.61 21.79
CA PHE A 34 -19.51 -2.72 22.94
C PHE A 34 -18.07 -2.72 23.44
N ALA A 35 -17.37 -3.86 23.35
CA ALA A 35 -15.97 -3.96 23.74
C ALA A 35 -15.01 -3.32 22.74
N MET A 36 -15.47 -3.01 21.51
CA MET A 36 -14.64 -2.54 20.39
C MET A 36 -13.42 -3.44 20.16
N ASP A 37 -13.62 -4.76 20.26
CA ASP A 37 -12.53 -5.72 20.11
C ASP A 37 -12.12 -5.87 18.65
N GLU A 38 -11.13 -5.08 18.23
CA GLU A 38 -10.63 -5.06 16.85
C GLU A 38 -10.12 -6.43 16.37
N THR A 39 -9.79 -7.34 17.27
CA THR A 39 -9.28 -8.68 16.93
C THR A 39 -10.38 -9.68 16.56
N ASN A 40 -11.64 -9.38 16.89
CA ASN A 40 -12.76 -10.29 16.73
C ASN A 40 -13.84 -9.75 15.79
N GLN A 41 -13.39 -9.01 14.78
CA GLN A 41 -14.24 -8.53 13.70
C GLN A 41 -14.55 -9.67 12.73
N SER A 42 -15.83 -9.85 12.41
CA SER A 42 -16.26 -10.85 11.46
C SER A 42 -15.83 -10.44 10.06
N GLY A 43 -15.23 -11.34 9.29
CA GLY A 43 -14.79 -11.11 7.90
C GLY A 43 -13.65 -10.11 7.75
N TYR A 44 -12.83 -9.96 8.79
CA TYR A 44 -11.60 -9.17 8.80
C TYR A 44 -10.39 -10.10 8.83
N GLN A 45 -9.35 -9.74 8.08
CA GLN A 45 -8.05 -10.41 8.11
C GLN A 45 -6.97 -9.33 8.10
N SER A 46 -6.22 -9.24 9.20
CA SER A 46 -5.08 -8.33 9.25
C SER A 46 -3.97 -8.83 8.32
N LEU A 47 -3.42 -7.92 7.53
CA LEU A 47 -2.20 -8.15 6.75
C LEU A 47 -0.98 -7.48 7.42
N ASN A 48 -1.07 -7.11 8.70
CA ASN A 48 0.07 -6.66 9.49
C ASN A 48 1.04 -7.82 9.78
N GLY A 49 2.28 -7.49 10.13
CA GLY A 49 3.37 -8.45 10.36
C GLY A 49 4.47 -8.28 9.32
N ASP A 50 5.24 -9.34 9.07
CA ASP A 50 6.42 -9.26 8.22
C ASP A 50 6.04 -9.31 6.72
N TRP A 51 6.66 -8.41 5.94
CA TRP A 51 6.56 -8.36 4.49
C TRP A 51 7.95 -8.40 3.89
N HIS A 52 8.13 -9.07 2.76
CA HIS A 52 9.36 -8.92 2.00
C HIS A 52 9.47 -7.49 1.48
N PHE A 53 10.67 -6.92 1.54
CA PHE A 53 10.88 -5.50 1.24
C PHE A 53 12.15 -5.27 0.45
N SER A 54 12.05 -4.43 -0.58
CA SER A 54 13.20 -3.94 -1.34
C SER A 54 13.15 -2.42 -1.46
N TYR A 55 14.30 -1.80 -1.24
CA TYR A 55 14.50 -0.36 -1.35
C TYR A 55 15.22 -0.01 -2.66
N TYR A 56 14.77 1.06 -3.31
CA TYR A 56 15.34 1.57 -4.55
C TYR A 56 15.53 3.10 -4.45
N ASP A 57 16.59 3.61 -5.07
CA ASP A 57 16.90 5.05 -5.04
C ASP A 57 15.90 5.91 -5.87
N TYR A 58 15.23 5.29 -6.84
CA TYR A 58 14.23 5.95 -7.69
C TYR A 58 13.21 4.96 -8.27
N PRO A 59 11.99 5.42 -8.65
CA PRO A 59 10.89 4.53 -9.04
C PRO A 59 11.15 3.71 -10.30
N GLU A 60 11.89 4.27 -11.26
CA GLU A 60 12.24 3.58 -12.51
C GLU A 60 13.31 2.50 -12.36
N ALA A 61 13.97 2.38 -11.20
CA ALA A 61 14.88 1.27 -10.91
C ALA A 61 14.12 -0.03 -10.60
N VAL A 62 12.83 0.07 -10.27
CA VAL A 62 11.98 -1.09 -10.00
C VAL A 62 11.72 -1.84 -11.30
N GLU A 63 11.90 -3.17 -11.26
CA GLU A 63 11.60 -4.04 -12.40
C GLU A 63 10.13 -3.89 -12.85
N LYS A 64 9.94 -3.73 -14.15
CA LYS A 64 8.62 -3.47 -14.76
C LYS A 64 7.86 -4.76 -15.01
N ASP A 65 8.58 -5.86 -15.25
CA ASP A 65 7.97 -7.18 -15.34
C ASP A 65 7.60 -7.68 -13.93
N LEU A 66 6.30 -7.69 -13.62
CA LEU A 66 5.82 -8.08 -12.30
C LEU A 66 6.19 -9.52 -11.93
N THR A 67 6.35 -10.42 -12.89
CA THR A 67 6.75 -11.82 -12.61
C THR A 67 8.20 -11.87 -12.14
N ALA A 68 9.07 -11.16 -12.84
CA ALA A 68 10.47 -11.02 -12.45
C ALA A 68 10.62 -10.28 -11.11
N LEU A 69 9.84 -9.22 -10.90
CA LEU A 69 9.80 -8.47 -9.65
C LEU A 69 9.35 -9.35 -8.47
N THR A 70 8.26 -10.12 -8.62
CA THR A 70 7.79 -11.06 -7.58
C THR A 70 8.90 -12.03 -7.17
N LYS A 71 9.59 -12.62 -8.15
CA LYS A 71 10.68 -13.58 -7.88
C LYS A 71 11.83 -12.93 -7.11
N GLN A 72 12.17 -11.69 -7.42
CA GLN A 72 13.18 -10.94 -6.68
C GLN A 72 12.71 -10.68 -5.24
N LEU A 73 11.48 -10.19 -5.06
CA LEU A 73 10.92 -9.84 -3.76
C LEU A 73 10.80 -11.04 -2.82
N GLN A 74 10.45 -12.22 -3.32
CA GLN A 74 10.41 -13.46 -2.53
C GLN A 74 11.76 -13.81 -1.87
N ALA A 75 12.87 -13.30 -2.40
CA ALA A 75 14.22 -13.51 -1.85
C ALA A 75 14.71 -12.32 -1.00
N SER A 76 13.93 -11.24 -0.92
CA SER A 76 14.31 -10.01 -0.21
C SER A 76 14.17 -10.14 1.31
N PRO A 77 14.87 -9.31 2.10
CA PRO A 77 14.69 -9.29 3.56
C PRO A 77 13.26 -8.90 3.94
N LEU A 78 12.89 -9.21 5.19
CA LEU A 78 11.60 -8.85 5.75
C LEU A 78 11.66 -7.47 6.43
N ILE A 79 10.54 -6.76 6.42
CA ILE A 79 10.29 -5.53 7.17
C ILE A 79 8.95 -5.67 7.93
N PRO A 80 8.85 -5.19 9.18
CA PRO A 80 7.58 -5.17 9.88
C PRO A 80 6.61 -4.16 9.24
N VAL A 81 5.34 -4.52 9.13
CA VAL A 81 4.25 -3.62 8.71
C VAL A 81 3.18 -3.58 9.81
N PRO A 82 2.77 -2.39 10.27
CA PRO A 82 3.18 -1.05 9.80
C PRO A 82 4.54 -0.60 10.36
N SER A 83 5.33 0.12 9.56
CA SER A 83 6.56 0.81 9.98
C SER A 83 6.89 1.95 9.01
N CYS A 84 7.81 2.83 9.41
CA CYS A 84 8.51 3.73 8.49
C CYS A 84 9.86 3.10 8.17
N TRP A 85 10.20 2.89 6.88
CA TRP A 85 11.43 2.18 6.53
C TRP A 85 12.72 2.87 7.02
N GLN A 86 12.66 4.18 7.29
CA GLN A 86 13.76 4.94 7.91
C GLN A 86 14.11 4.46 9.31
N LEU A 87 13.14 3.93 10.06
CA LEU A 87 13.37 3.34 11.37
C LEU A 87 13.95 1.92 11.28
N GLU A 88 13.78 1.27 10.13
CA GLU A 88 14.25 -0.08 9.83
C GLU A 88 15.62 -0.08 9.11
N GLY A 89 16.27 1.08 9.02
CA GLY A 89 17.63 1.22 8.50
C GLY A 89 17.76 1.56 7.01
N TYR A 90 16.66 1.93 6.35
CA TYR A 90 16.66 2.35 4.94
C TYR A 90 16.54 3.88 4.82
N ASP A 91 17.30 4.51 3.94
CA ASP A 91 17.25 5.96 3.73
C ASP A 91 17.56 6.80 5.00
N GLN A 92 17.46 8.13 4.92
CA GLN A 92 17.67 9.05 6.01
C GLN A 92 16.34 9.64 6.51
N MET A 93 16.26 9.89 7.82
CA MET A 93 15.18 10.68 8.39
C MET A 93 15.42 12.17 8.14
N HIS A 94 14.39 12.87 7.66
CA HIS A 94 14.42 14.31 7.50
C HIS A 94 13.52 14.98 8.52
N TYR A 95 14.02 16.08 9.10
CA TYR A 95 13.24 17.00 9.90
C TYR A 95 13.48 18.41 9.37
N THR A 96 12.42 19.02 8.84
CA THR A 96 12.42 20.40 8.37
C THR A 96 11.21 21.13 8.95
N ASP A 97 11.35 22.43 9.18
CA ASP A 97 10.26 23.26 9.69
C ASP A 97 9.40 23.81 8.55
N VAL A 98 9.95 24.76 7.78
CA VAL A 98 9.20 25.45 6.70
C VAL A 98 9.58 24.95 5.30
N LEU A 99 10.84 24.61 5.08
CA LEU A 99 11.33 24.26 3.75
C LEU A 99 11.06 22.79 3.44
N TYR A 100 10.65 22.50 2.20
CA TYR A 100 10.61 21.13 1.70
C TYR A 100 12.02 20.53 1.72
N PRO A 101 12.16 19.22 2.02
CA PRO A 101 13.46 18.54 1.98
C PRO A 101 13.97 18.31 0.54
N PHE A 102 13.29 18.88 -0.47
CA PHE A 102 13.62 18.76 -1.89
C PHE A 102 13.33 20.09 -2.62
N PRO A 103 13.89 20.30 -3.83
CA PRO A 103 13.68 21.50 -4.63
C PRO A 103 12.20 21.78 -4.93
N ILE A 104 11.78 23.04 -4.73
CA ILE A 104 10.39 23.46 -4.92
C ILE A 104 10.18 23.81 -6.40
N ASN A 105 9.56 22.91 -7.16
CA ASN A 105 9.16 23.14 -8.55
C ASN A 105 7.82 22.44 -8.89
N PRO A 106 6.68 22.87 -8.31
CA PRO A 106 5.41 22.17 -8.48
C PRO A 106 4.96 22.08 -9.95
N PRO A 107 4.36 20.95 -10.39
CA PRO A 107 4.03 19.76 -9.60
C PRO A 107 5.18 18.72 -9.56
N PHE A 108 6.38 19.08 -10.04
CA PHE A 108 7.47 18.14 -10.25
C PHE A 108 8.20 17.79 -8.95
N VAL A 109 8.52 16.50 -8.82
CA VAL A 109 9.38 15.98 -7.76
C VAL A 109 10.74 15.54 -8.33
N PRO A 110 11.78 15.41 -7.47
CA PRO A 110 13.07 14.87 -7.89
C PRO A 110 12.95 13.51 -8.59
N THR A 111 13.91 13.22 -9.48
CA THR A 111 14.01 11.89 -10.09
C THR A 111 14.51 10.85 -9.08
N GLU A 112 15.51 11.23 -8.27
CA GLU A 112 15.94 10.49 -7.09
C GLU A 112 14.83 10.61 -6.03
N ASN A 113 13.97 9.61 -6.01
CA ASN A 113 12.80 9.56 -5.15
C ASN A 113 12.73 8.15 -4.53
N PRO A 114 13.21 7.99 -3.28
CA PRO A 114 13.24 6.71 -2.58
C PRO A 114 11.95 5.92 -2.76
N THR A 115 12.06 4.69 -3.24
CA THR A 115 10.93 3.82 -3.54
C THR A 115 11.05 2.52 -2.77
N GLY A 116 10.03 2.19 -1.99
CA GLY A 116 9.91 0.94 -1.26
C GLY A 116 8.94 -0.02 -1.95
N VAL A 117 9.35 -1.25 -2.19
CA VAL A 117 8.47 -2.29 -2.75
C VAL A 117 8.27 -3.39 -1.72
N TYR A 118 7.02 -3.53 -1.28
CA TYR A 118 6.56 -4.50 -0.30
C TYR A 118 5.90 -5.68 -1.02
N TYR A 119 6.16 -6.88 -0.55
CA TYR A 119 5.54 -8.12 -1.03
C TYR A 119 5.10 -9.01 0.12
N ARG A 120 3.89 -9.57 0.00
CA ARG A 120 3.36 -10.55 0.94
C ARG A 120 2.40 -11.50 0.27
N THR A 121 2.40 -12.75 0.73
CA THR A 121 1.36 -13.72 0.41
C THR A 121 0.32 -13.82 1.54
N PHE A 122 -0.93 -14.08 1.19
CA PHE A 122 -1.98 -14.36 2.16
C PHE A 122 -3.00 -15.35 1.60
N ASP A 123 -3.62 -16.13 2.47
CA ASP A 123 -4.69 -17.04 2.08
C ASP A 123 -6.05 -16.36 2.18
N TYR A 124 -6.89 -16.57 1.17
CA TYR A 124 -8.26 -16.13 1.10
C TYR A 124 -9.21 -17.33 0.96
N GLN A 125 -10.33 -17.28 1.67
CA GLN A 125 -11.44 -18.20 1.52
C GLN A 125 -12.70 -17.42 1.18
N VAL A 126 -13.51 -17.98 0.26
CA VAL A 126 -14.78 -17.35 -0.11
C VAL A 126 -15.68 -17.24 1.12
N ASN A 127 -16.29 -16.07 1.25
CA ASN A 127 -17.33 -15.80 2.22
C ASN A 127 -18.54 -15.17 1.51
N ASP A 128 -19.57 -14.83 2.28
CA ASP A 128 -20.79 -14.18 1.80
C ASP A 128 -20.63 -12.67 1.52
N ARG A 129 -19.39 -12.19 1.31
CA ARG A 129 -19.06 -10.77 1.31
C ARG A 129 -18.19 -10.39 0.12
N VAL A 130 -18.25 -9.10 -0.21
CA VAL A 130 -17.37 -8.50 -1.22
C VAL A 130 -15.99 -8.28 -0.59
N PRO A 131 -14.93 -8.93 -1.11
CA PRO A 131 -13.58 -8.76 -0.58
C PRO A 131 -13.05 -7.35 -0.90
N ARG A 132 -12.48 -6.71 0.11
CA ARG A 132 -11.89 -5.37 0.01
C ARG A 132 -10.51 -5.36 0.64
N LEU A 133 -9.60 -4.59 0.05
CA LEU A 133 -8.28 -4.33 0.61
C LEU A 133 -8.26 -2.90 1.16
N LEU A 134 -7.96 -2.76 2.45
CA LEU A 134 -7.93 -1.49 3.17
C LEU A 134 -6.49 -1.16 3.59
N PHE A 135 -6.06 0.05 3.25
CA PHE A 135 -4.83 0.66 3.75
C PHE A 135 -5.21 1.84 4.64
N GLU A 136 -4.86 1.78 5.92
CA GLU A 136 -5.17 2.87 6.88
C GLU A 136 -4.29 4.10 6.69
N GLY A 137 -3.10 3.93 6.12
CA GLY A 137 -2.23 5.04 5.74
C GLY A 137 -0.95 4.56 5.05
N VAL A 138 -0.61 5.19 3.92
CA VAL A 138 0.62 4.92 3.15
C VAL A 138 1.22 6.25 2.72
N SER A 139 2.52 6.46 2.95
CA SER A 139 3.18 7.75 2.70
C SER A 139 4.22 7.64 1.57
N SER A 140 4.17 8.43 0.50
CA SER A 140 3.23 9.54 0.19
C SER A 140 2.27 9.25 -0.98
N TYR A 141 2.69 8.40 -1.91
CA TYR A 141 1.96 7.83 -3.03
C TYR A 141 2.17 6.31 -3.00
N PHE A 142 1.23 5.52 -3.53
CA PHE A 142 1.50 4.11 -3.75
C PHE A 142 0.70 3.52 -4.92
N GLU A 143 1.22 2.42 -5.46
CA GLU A 143 0.60 1.53 -6.44
C GLU A 143 0.37 0.16 -5.79
N CYS A 144 -0.82 -0.41 -5.96
CA CYS A 144 -1.19 -1.72 -5.43
C CYS A 144 -1.40 -2.72 -6.57
N TYR A 145 -0.82 -3.91 -6.43
CA TYR A 145 -0.95 -5.01 -7.37
C TYR A 145 -1.32 -6.29 -6.64
N LEU A 146 -2.34 -6.99 -7.13
CA LEU A 146 -2.80 -8.27 -6.58
C LEU A 146 -2.77 -9.32 -7.68
N ASN A 147 -2.10 -10.46 -7.42
CA ASN A 147 -1.91 -11.57 -8.35
C ASN A 147 -1.42 -11.10 -9.74
N GLY A 148 -0.43 -10.21 -9.75
CA GLY A 148 0.18 -9.68 -10.97
C GLY A 148 -0.66 -8.67 -11.75
N LYS A 149 -1.77 -8.18 -11.20
CA LYS A 149 -2.64 -7.18 -11.83
C LYS A 149 -2.67 -5.89 -11.01
N PHE A 150 -2.67 -4.75 -11.70
CA PHE A 150 -2.83 -3.45 -11.07
C PHE A 150 -4.25 -3.31 -10.51
N VAL A 151 -4.35 -3.03 -9.21
CA VAL A 151 -5.60 -2.80 -8.50
C VAL A 151 -5.94 -1.32 -8.50
N GLY A 152 -4.99 -0.47 -8.13
CA GLY A 152 -5.20 0.96 -8.01
C GLY A 152 -4.01 1.71 -7.40
N SER A 153 -4.16 3.01 -7.25
CA SER A 153 -3.15 3.91 -6.70
C SER A 153 -3.78 4.99 -5.83
N ASN A 154 -3.00 5.62 -4.95
CA ASN A 154 -3.47 6.74 -4.14
C ASN A 154 -2.34 7.70 -3.75
N ILE A 155 -2.63 9.00 -3.78
CA ILE A 155 -1.84 10.08 -3.19
C ILE A 155 -2.49 10.49 -1.87
N GLY A 156 -1.66 10.65 -0.83
CA GLY A 156 -2.09 11.12 0.48
C GLY A 156 -1.94 10.06 1.57
N SER A 157 -1.51 10.51 2.74
CA SER A 157 -0.88 9.60 3.72
C SER A 157 -1.63 9.42 5.03
N ARG A 158 -2.73 10.16 5.21
CA ARG A 158 -3.44 10.29 6.50
C ARG A 158 -4.91 9.91 6.41
N MET A 159 -5.30 9.28 5.30
CA MET A 159 -6.66 8.85 5.03
C MET A 159 -6.65 7.40 4.56
N GLU A 160 -7.69 6.67 4.95
CA GLU A 160 -7.92 5.30 4.49
C GLU A 160 -8.05 5.26 2.96
N THR A 161 -7.45 4.23 2.35
CA THR A 161 -7.63 3.89 0.94
C THR A 161 -8.18 2.47 0.86
N THR A 162 -9.36 2.31 0.24
CA THR A 162 -9.99 0.99 0.08
C THR A 162 -10.13 0.65 -1.40
N PHE A 163 -9.83 -0.60 -1.77
CA PHE A 163 -10.06 -1.14 -3.11
C PHE A 163 -11.04 -2.31 -3.04
N ASP A 164 -11.95 -2.40 -4.02
CA ASP A 164 -12.67 -3.66 -4.29
C ASP A 164 -11.73 -4.59 -5.06
N VAL A 165 -11.48 -5.78 -4.50
CA VAL A 165 -10.53 -6.74 -5.07
C VAL A 165 -11.20 -7.97 -5.68
N SER A 166 -12.52 -7.94 -5.86
CA SER A 166 -13.32 -9.09 -6.31
C SER A 166 -12.83 -9.70 -7.63
N GLU A 167 -12.36 -8.88 -8.57
CA GLU A 167 -11.88 -9.33 -9.90
C GLU A 167 -10.42 -9.81 -9.90
N PHE A 168 -9.72 -9.63 -8.78
CA PHE A 168 -8.28 -9.82 -8.67
C PHE A 168 -7.92 -10.98 -7.74
N ILE A 169 -8.71 -11.17 -6.68
CA ILE A 169 -8.48 -12.17 -5.63
C ILE A 169 -8.90 -13.57 -6.08
N GLN A 170 -8.23 -14.60 -5.56
CA GLN A 170 -8.54 -16.01 -5.82
C GLN A 170 -8.65 -16.82 -4.52
N VAL A 171 -9.36 -17.93 -4.54
CA VAL A 171 -9.40 -18.88 -3.40
C VAL A 171 -8.02 -19.48 -3.18
N GLY A 172 -7.60 -19.55 -1.92
CA GLY A 172 -6.27 -20.02 -1.52
C GLY A 172 -5.27 -18.87 -1.47
N GLN A 173 -4.02 -19.16 -1.85
CA GLN A 173 -2.93 -18.21 -1.72
C GLN A 173 -3.02 -17.10 -2.79
N ASN A 174 -2.82 -15.86 -2.35
CA ASN A 174 -2.76 -14.64 -3.15
C ASN A 174 -1.43 -13.92 -2.91
N GLU A 175 -0.97 -13.20 -3.92
CA GLU A 175 0.26 -12.42 -3.90
C GLU A 175 -0.05 -10.92 -3.99
N LEU A 176 0.41 -10.15 -3.00
CA LEU A 176 0.20 -8.71 -2.91
C LEU A 176 1.54 -7.99 -3.04
N ILE A 177 1.62 -7.04 -3.97
CA ILE A 177 2.72 -6.10 -4.11
C ILE A 177 2.20 -4.69 -3.86
N VAL A 178 2.92 -3.93 -3.05
CA VAL A 178 2.65 -2.51 -2.82
C VAL A 178 3.95 -1.75 -3.07
N LYS A 179 3.93 -0.86 -4.05
CA LYS A 179 5.06 0.01 -4.38
C LYS A 179 4.75 1.41 -3.87
N VAL A 180 5.59 1.91 -2.98
CA VAL A 180 5.47 3.19 -2.26
C VAL A 180 6.59 4.12 -2.69
#